data_AF-A0A7Y3NHK6-F1
#
_entry.id   AF-A0A7Y3NHK6-F1
#
_cell.length_a   1.000
_cell.length_b   1.000
_cell.length_c   1.000
_cell.angle_alpha   90.00
_cell.angle_beta   90.00
_cell.angle_gamma   90.00
#
_symmetry.space_group_name_H-M   'P 1'
#
loop_
_entity.id
_entity.type
_entity.pdbx_description
1 polymer ?
#
loop_
_entity_poly.entity_id
_entity_poly.type
_entity_poly.pdbx_seq_one_letter_code
_entity_poly.pdbx_strand_id
1 'polypeptide(L)'
;MSTLRAPELLLPAGTLDKMRTAYAFGADAVYAGQPRYSLRARNNEFQLEELQVGIGEAHALGKKLFVASNLMPHNAKVKTYMADMEPVIAMQPDALIMADPGLIAMVRERWPEVAIHLSVQANTVNYAAVKFWKSLGLTRVILSRELSLDEIAEIRQQCPDMELEVFVHGALCIAYSGRCLLSGYFNHRDPNQGTCTNSCRWDYKVKDAEEDATGDPQKIDFNFDEALGASNLSACGSQQRHPAADKVYLISRPDHPDELMPVLEDEHGTYIMNSKDLRAVEHVERLVKIGIDSLKVEGRTKSIYYVARTAQVYRQAVDDAVAGKPFNTQLLGALDALANRGYTDGFYERHHTHEQQNYLRGHSESFRQQYVGDIVSCADGMALINVKNRFSVGDKLEIIHPDGNSIIDLAAMRSVKGEVLTVAPGSGHKVQIPLQGDMSKGMVARFL
;
A
#
# COMPACT_ATOMS: atom_id res chain seq x y z
N MET A 1 -30.88 -8.85 -16.37
CA MET A 1 -29.94 -8.27 -15.38
C MET A 1 -28.79 -7.69 -16.17
N SER A 2 -28.49 -6.38 -16.07
CA SER A 2 -27.29 -5.85 -16.71
C SER A 2 -26.08 -6.49 -16.04
N THR A 3 -25.20 -7.12 -16.81
CA THR A 3 -23.93 -7.66 -16.31
C THR A 3 -23.11 -6.51 -15.73
N LEU A 4 -22.76 -6.59 -14.45
CA LEU A 4 -21.89 -5.60 -13.80
C LEU A 4 -20.54 -5.55 -14.54
N ARG A 5 -20.02 -4.35 -14.79
CA ARG A 5 -18.71 -4.17 -15.43
C ARG A 5 -17.63 -4.35 -14.36
N ALA A 6 -16.66 -5.24 -14.63
CA ALA A 6 -15.49 -5.37 -13.78
C ALA A 6 -14.63 -4.09 -13.86
N PRO A 7 -14.26 -3.45 -12.73
CA PRO A 7 -13.28 -2.38 -12.73
C PRO A 7 -11.90 -2.92 -13.11
N GLU A 8 -11.09 -2.06 -13.72
CA GLU A 8 -9.66 -2.29 -13.96
C GLU A 8 -8.93 -2.41 -12.61
N LEU A 9 -8.11 -3.45 -12.43
CA LEU A 9 -7.24 -3.54 -11.25
C LEU A 9 -5.85 -2.96 -11.57
N LEU A 10 -5.54 -1.82 -10.97
CA LEU A 10 -4.30 -1.07 -11.16
C LEU A 10 -3.34 -1.27 -9.99
N LEU A 11 -2.17 -1.86 -10.26
CA LEU A 11 -1.14 -2.11 -9.26
C LEU A 11 0.13 -1.25 -9.43
N PRO A 12 0.88 -1.00 -8.35
CA PRO A 12 2.12 -0.24 -8.41
C PRO A 12 3.27 -1.09 -8.97
N ALA A 13 3.94 -0.60 -10.02
CA ALA A 13 5.21 -1.13 -10.49
C ALA A 13 6.37 -0.27 -9.96
N GLY A 14 7.18 -0.84 -9.07
CA GLY A 14 8.44 -0.22 -8.62
C GLY A 14 9.67 -0.70 -9.38
N THR A 15 9.57 -1.90 -9.98
CA THR A 15 10.60 -2.61 -10.75
C THR A 15 9.90 -3.46 -11.84
N LEU A 16 10.65 -3.94 -12.84
CA LEU A 16 10.10 -4.88 -13.85
C LEU A 16 9.59 -6.20 -13.23
N ASP A 17 10.27 -6.72 -12.21
CA ASP A 17 9.83 -7.95 -11.54
C ASP A 17 8.50 -7.77 -10.81
N LYS A 18 8.29 -6.61 -10.16
CA LYS A 18 7.00 -6.26 -9.55
C LYS A 18 5.92 -6.11 -10.62
N MET A 19 6.24 -5.50 -11.76
CA MET A 19 5.33 -5.35 -12.89
C MET A 19 4.86 -6.72 -13.42
N ARG A 20 5.80 -7.61 -13.75
CA ARG A 20 5.51 -8.96 -14.23
C ARG A 20 4.71 -9.77 -13.21
N THR A 21 5.05 -9.64 -11.92
CA THR A 21 4.31 -10.26 -10.82
C THR A 21 2.88 -9.74 -10.76
N ALA A 22 2.67 -8.42 -10.83
CA ALA A 22 1.33 -7.84 -10.80
C ALA A 22 0.45 -8.43 -11.91
N TYR A 23 0.95 -8.50 -13.14
CA TYR A 23 0.21 -9.10 -14.26
C TYR A 23 -0.07 -10.58 -14.06
N ALA A 24 0.92 -11.37 -13.63
CA ALA A 24 0.77 -12.79 -13.38
C ALA A 24 -0.32 -13.08 -12.33
N PHE A 25 -0.44 -12.23 -11.30
CA PHE A 25 -1.42 -12.37 -10.23
C PHE A 25 -2.74 -11.62 -10.48
N GLY A 26 -2.98 -11.15 -11.71
CA GLY A 26 -4.30 -10.67 -12.14
C GLY A 26 -4.47 -9.16 -12.22
N ALA A 27 -3.41 -8.35 -12.22
CA ALA A 27 -3.52 -6.93 -12.59
C ALA A 27 -3.97 -6.77 -14.05
N ASP A 28 -4.77 -5.75 -14.33
CA ASP A 28 -5.09 -5.33 -15.70
C ASP A 28 -4.13 -4.25 -16.20
N ALA A 29 -3.69 -3.41 -15.26
CA ALA A 29 -2.79 -2.32 -15.51
C ALA A 29 -1.77 -2.19 -14.37
N VAL A 30 -0.63 -1.59 -14.69
CA VAL A 30 0.33 -1.13 -13.68
C VAL A 30 0.67 0.33 -13.88
N TYR A 31 1.18 0.98 -12.82
CA TYR A 31 1.76 2.31 -12.95
C TYR A 31 3.21 2.34 -12.47
N ALA A 32 4.08 2.96 -13.27
CA ALA A 32 5.50 3.18 -12.97
C ALA A 32 5.79 4.68 -12.87
N GLY A 33 6.82 5.07 -12.11
CA GLY A 33 7.20 6.47 -12.01
C GLY A 33 7.98 6.94 -13.23
N GLN A 34 7.70 8.14 -13.74
CA GLN A 34 8.68 8.83 -14.57
C GLN A 34 9.91 9.18 -13.70
N PRO A 35 11.14 8.94 -14.18
CA PRO A 35 12.35 9.47 -13.57
C PRO A 35 12.21 10.96 -13.30
N ARG A 36 12.69 11.45 -12.14
CA ARG A 36 12.67 12.87 -11.72
C ARG A 36 11.27 13.50 -11.50
N TYR A 37 10.22 12.99 -12.14
CA TYR A 37 8.89 13.61 -12.21
C TYR A 37 7.77 12.88 -11.45
N SER A 38 8.09 11.78 -10.76
CA SER A 38 7.11 11.04 -9.97
C SER A 38 7.22 11.29 -8.45
N LEU A 39 6.10 11.15 -7.74
CA LEU A 39 6.02 11.26 -6.28
C LEU A 39 6.88 10.26 -5.46
N ARG A 40 7.52 9.29 -6.12
CA ARG A 40 8.43 8.33 -5.50
C ARG A 40 9.69 8.16 -6.34
N ALA A 41 10.14 9.23 -7.00
CA ALA A 41 11.28 9.18 -7.92
C ALA A 41 12.56 8.59 -7.28
N ARG A 42 12.74 8.72 -5.94
CA ARG A 42 13.88 8.12 -5.22
C ARG A 42 13.77 6.61 -4.99
N ASN A 43 12.58 6.03 -5.11
CA ASN A 43 12.32 4.61 -4.92
C ASN A 43 11.75 4.00 -6.20
N ASN A 44 12.21 4.49 -7.35
CA ASN A 44 11.77 4.09 -8.67
C ASN A 44 12.98 3.53 -9.42
N GLU A 45 12.97 2.23 -9.70
CA GLU A 45 14.04 1.60 -10.48
C GLU A 45 13.80 1.72 -11.98
N PHE A 46 12.62 2.22 -12.39
CA PHE A 46 12.32 2.51 -13.78
C PHE A 46 13.10 3.74 -14.28
N GLN A 47 14.19 3.51 -15.03
CA GLN A 47 14.75 4.52 -15.95
C GLN A 47 14.08 4.39 -17.33
N LEU A 48 14.59 5.11 -18.32
CA LEU A 48 14.01 5.14 -19.66
C LEU A 48 14.04 3.75 -20.32
N GLU A 49 15.13 3.01 -20.14
CA GLU A 49 15.30 1.67 -20.67
C GLU A 49 14.28 0.69 -20.07
N GLU A 50 14.12 0.68 -18.74
CA GLU A 50 13.13 -0.18 -18.09
C GLU A 50 11.69 0.24 -18.41
N LEU A 51 11.41 1.54 -18.62
CA LEU A 51 10.09 1.99 -19.07
C LEU A 51 9.79 1.46 -20.47
N GLN A 52 10.74 1.53 -21.40
CA GLN A 52 10.56 1.00 -22.75
C GLN A 52 10.30 -0.51 -22.73
N VAL A 53 11.06 -1.26 -21.93
CA VAL A 53 10.85 -2.71 -21.73
C VAL A 53 9.48 -2.97 -21.12
N GLY A 54 9.13 -2.23 -20.07
CA GLY A 54 7.88 -2.42 -19.34
C GLY A 54 6.64 -2.15 -20.20
N ILE A 55 6.66 -1.09 -21.00
CA ILE A 55 5.56 -0.74 -21.92
C ILE A 55 5.43 -1.82 -23.00
N GLY A 56 6.54 -2.22 -23.61
CA GLY A 56 6.54 -3.28 -24.64
C GLY A 56 6.00 -4.61 -24.12
N GLU A 57 6.43 -5.04 -22.92
CA GLU A 57 5.92 -6.26 -22.27
C GLU A 57 4.43 -6.15 -21.92
N ALA A 58 3.97 -5.01 -21.42
CA ALA A 58 2.57 -4.78 -21.12
C ALA A 58 1.71 -4.94 -22.38
N HIS A 59 2.07 -4.27 -23.47
CA HIS A 59 1.36 -4.34 -24.74
C HIS A 59 1.37 -5.76 -25.33
N ALA A 60 2.50 -6.47 -25.26
CA ALA A 60 2.59 -7.86 -25.71
C ALA A 60 1.64 -8.81 -24.94
N LEU A 61 1.34 -8.48 -23.68
CA LEU A 61 0.40 -9.23 -22.82
C LEU A 61 -1.06 -8.72 -22.95
N GLY A 62 -1.32 -7.69 -23.76
CA GLY A 62 -2.63 -7.04 -23.82
C GLY A 62 -3.01 -6.32 -22.51
N LYS A 63 -2.00 -5.92 -21.72
CA LYS A 63 -2.12 -5.20 -20.45
C LYS A 63 -1.66 -3.75 -20.63
N LYS A 64 -1.99 -2.89 -19.66
CA LYS A 64 -1.69 -1.44 -19.73
C LYS A 64 -0.59 -1.01 -18.78
N LEU A 65 0.25 -0.06 -19.20
CA LEU A 65 1.22 0.61 -18.35
C LEU A 65 0.99 2.13 -18.36
N PHE A 66 0.72 2.68 -17.17
CA PHE A 66 0.58 4.12 -16.96
C PHE A 66 1.87 4.72 -16.39
N VAL A 67 2.28 5.88 -16.90
CA VAL A 67 3.48 6.57 -16.41
C VAL A 67 3.08 7.72 -15.49
N ALA A 68 3.53 7.66 -14.24
CA ALA A 68 3.25 8.69 -13.24
C ALA A 68 4.24 9.86 -13.34
N SER A 69 3.74 11.00 -13.79
CA SER A 69 4.40 12.31 -13.81
C SER A 69 3.63 13.29 -12.90
N ASN A 70 3.48 12.90 -11.64
CA ASN A 70 2.44 13.43 -10.77
C ASN A 70 2.92 14.42 -9.70
N LEU A 71 4.13 14.96 -9.79
CA LEU A 71 4.61 15.92 -8.79
C LEU A 71 3.98 17.32 -8.93
N MET A 72 4.21 18.18 -7.93
CA MET A 72 3.96 19.64 -8.00
C MET A 72 5.28 20.38 -8.24
N PRO A 73 5.72 20.65 -9.47
CA PRO A 73 7.08 21.14 -9.75
C PRO A 73 7.32 22.59 -9.33
N HIS A 74 8.57 22.91 -8.98
CA HIS A 74 9.05 24.28 -8.96
C HIS A 74 9.64 24.66 -10.33
N ASN A 75 9.79 25.96 -10.60
CA ASN A 75 10.19 26.51 -11.91
C ASN A 75 11.38 25.82 -12.58
N ALA A 76 12.39 25.37 -11.81
CA ALA A 76 13.55 24.68 -12.37
C ALA A 76 13.18 23.38 -13.13
N LYS A 77 12.19 22.62 -12.62
CA LYS A 77 11.70 21.39 -13.27
C LYS A 77 10.85 21.70 -14.50
N VAL A 78 10.07 22.78 -14.46
CA VAL A 78 9.22 23.22 -15.59
C VAL A 78 10.08 23.48 -16.84
N LYS A 79 11.23 24.15 -16.69
CA LYS A 79 12.15 24.49 -17.79
C LYS A 79 12.65 23.29 -18.61
N THR A 80 12.71 22.11 -17.99
CA THR A 80 13.29 20.89 -18.60
C THR A 80 12.23 19.83 -18.90
N TYR A 81 10.99 20.05 -18.45
CA TYR A 81 9.95 19.02 -18.45
C TYR A 81 9.61 18.48 -19.83
N MET A 82 9.43 19.35 -20.83
CA MET A 82 9.02 18.92 -22.16
C MET A 82 10.10 18.09 -22.87
N ALA A 83 11.38 18.40 -22.64
CA ALA A 83 12.49 17.62 -23.18
C ALA A 83 12.59 16.24 -22.50
N ASP A 84 12.40 16.20 -21.17
CA ASP A 84 12.46 14.96 -20.40
C ASP A 84 11.22 14.06 -20.62
N MET A 85 10.08 14.63 -21.04
CA MET A 85 8.84 13.91 -21.34
C MET A 85 8.81 13.35 -22.76
N GLU A 86 9.46 14.00 -23.72
CA GLU A 86 9.48 13.58 -25.13
C GLU A 86 9.89 12.12 -25.37
N PRO A 87 10.98 11.58 -24.79
CA PRO A 87 11.31 10.16 -24.94
C PRO A 87 10.25 9.25 -24.30
N VAL A 88 9.59 9.68 -23.22
CA VAL A 88 8.54 8.89 -22.57
C VAL A 88 7.29 8.80 -23.47
N ILE A 89 6.89 9.89 -24.12
CA ILE A 89 5.77 9.88 -25.06
C ILE A 89 6.08 9.03 -26.28
N ALA A 90 7.32 9.07 -26.78
CA ALA A 90 7.75 8.23 -27.90
C ALA A 90 7.61 6.72 -27.62
N MET A 91 7.67 6.31 -26.35
CA MET A 91 7.43 4.93 -25.93
C MET A 91 5.94 4.53 -25.92
N GLN A 92 5.03 5.48 -26.11
CA GLN A 92 3.57 5.28 -26.19
C GLN A 92 2.95 4.60 -24.95
N PRO A 93 3.12 5.17 -23.73
CA PRO A 93 2.40 4.65 -22.56
C PRO A 93 0.89 4.79 -22.74
N ASP A 94 0.11 3.91 -22.10
CA ASP A 94 -1.36 3.90 -22.25
C ASP A 94 -2.03 5.16 -21.67
N ALA A 95 -1.41 5.75 -20.65
CA ALA A 95 -1.81 7.05 -20.09
C ALA A 95 -0.69 7.65 -19.23
N LEU A 96 -0.75 8.97 -19.03
CA LEU A 96 0.02 9.66 -18.00
C LEU A 96 -0.82 9.92 -16.75
N ILE A 97 -0.26 9.67 -15.58
CA ILE A 97 -0.87 10.09 -14.30
C ILE A 97 -0.23 11.41 -13.89
N MET A 98 -0.98 12.52 -13.94
CA MET A 98 -0.49 13.88 -13.75
C MET A 98 -1.29 14.65 -12.71
N ALA A 99 -0.70 15.67 -12.10
CA ALA A 99 -1.34 16.42 -11.01
C ALA A 99 -1.32 17.94 -11.22
N ASP A 100 -0.21 18.48 -11.72
CA ASP A 100 -0.01 19.92 -11.86
C ASP A 100 -0.77 20.49 -13.08
N PRO A 101 -1.67 21.49 -12.90
CA PRO A 101 -2.45 22.04 -14.02
C PRO A 101 -1.58 22.64 -15.13
N GLY A 102 -0.44 23.25 -14.79
CA GLY A 102 0.46 23.87 -15.75
C GLY A 102 1.16 22.82 -16.62
N LEU A 103 1.71 21.78 -16.01
CA LEU A 103 2.31 20.67 -16.75
C LEU A 103 1.27 19.92 -17.60
N ILE A 104 0.05 19.73 -17.08
CA ILE A 104 -1.05 19.12 -17.83
C ILE A 104 -1.36 19.93 -19.09
N ALA A 105 -1.48 21.26 -18.96
CA ALA A 105 -1.74 22.14 -20.10
C ALA A 105 -0.61 22.03 -21.15
N MET A 106 0.65 22.05 -20.71
CA MET A 106 1.82 21.93 -21.62
C MET A 106 1.84 20.59 -22.38
N VAL A 107 1.52 19.47 -21.72
CA VAL A 107 1.45 18.15 -22.37
C VAL A 107 0.28 18.09 -23.34
N ARG A 108 -0.90 18.57 -22.94
CA ARG A 108 -2.10 18.58 -23.79
C ARG A 108 -1.92 19.45 -25.04
N GLU A 109 -1.19 20.55 -24.93
CA GLU A 109 -0.88 21.43 -26.05
C GLU A 109 0.04 20.74 -27.07
N ARG A 110 1.06 20.01 -26.60
CA ARG A 110 2.04 19.35 -27.48
C ARG A 110 1.60 17.97 -27.99
N TRP A 111 0.89 17.21 -27.15
CA TRP A 111 0.48 15.81 -27.37
C TRP A 111 -0.99 15.59 -26.95
N PRO A 112 -1.96 16.21 -27.65
CA PRO A 112 -3.38 16.16 -27.29
C PRO A 112 -4.01 14.76 -27.35
N GLU A 113 -3.37 13.82 -28.04
CA GLU A 113 -3.77 12.41 -28.18
C GLU A 113 -3.46 11.56 -26.95
N VAL A 114 -2.51 11.98 -26.11
CA VAL A 114 -2.09 11.22 -24.93
C VAL A 114 -3.16 11.31 -23.85
N ALA A 115 -3.63 10.15 -23.38
CA ALA A 115 -4.59 10.08 -22.28
C ALA A 115 -3.95 10.56 -20.98
N ILE A 116 -4.68 11.38 -20.22
CA ILE A 116 -4.22 11.90 -18.92
C ILE A 116 -5.23 11.52 -17.84
N HIS A 117 -4.72 10.82 -16.83
CA HIS A 117 -5.40 10.46 -15.60
C HIS A 117 -5.01 11.45 -14.50
N LEU A 118 -5.99 12.11 -13.88
CA LEU A 118 -5.72 13.06 -12.80
C LEU A 118 -5.29 12.31 -11.53
N SER A 119 -4.09 12.59 -11.05
CA SER A 119 -3.54 12.10 -9.78
C SER A 119 -4.35 12.60 -8.58
N VAL A 120 -4.47 11.74 -7.57
CA VAL A 120 -5.03 12.08 -6.25
C VAL A 120 -4.37 13.30 -5.59
N GLN A 121 -3.14 13.64 -6.00
CA GLN A 121 -2.44 14.84 -5.54
C GLN A 121 -3.12 16.17 -5.96
N ALA A 122 -4.07 16.12 -6.90
CA ALA A 122 -4.95 17.23 -7.23
C ALA A 122 -6.16 17.37 -6.28
N ASN A 123 -6.35 16.45 -5.33
CA ASN A 123 -7.34 16.54 -4.25
C ASN A 123 -8.79 16.73 -4.73
N THR A 124 -9.20 15.93 -5.73
CA THR A 124 -10.56 16.04 -6.29
C THR A 124 -11.57 15.32 -5.39
N VAL A 125 -12.43 16.12 -4.73
CA VAL A 125 -13.42 15.67 -3.73
C VAL A 125 -14.87 15.98 -4.06
N ASN A 126 -15.17 16.52 -5.23
CA ASN A 126 -16.55 16.81 -5.63
C ASN A 126 -16.73 16.72 -7.14
N TYR A 127 -17.99 16.58 -7.56
CA TYR A 127 -18.34 16.42 -8.97
C TYR A 127 -18.03 17.67 -9.81
N ALA A 128 -18.02 18.87 -9.22
CA ALA A 128 -17.75 20.11 -9.95
C ALA A 128 -16.28 20.14 -10.41
N ALA A 129 -15.36 19.75 -9.54
CA ALA A 129 -13.95 19.58 -9.87
C ALA A 129 -13.75 18.47 -10.93
N VAL A 130 -14.45 17.34 -10.83
CA VAL A 130 -14.42 16.30 -11.87
C VAL A 130 -14.86 16.85 -13.23
N LYS A 131 -15.97 17.60 -13.29
CA LYS A 131 -16.46 18.25 -14.52
C LYS A 131 -15.47 19.28 -15.07
N PHE A 132 -14.80 20.04 -14.20
CA PHE A 132 -13.74 20.96 -14.61
C PHE A 132 -12.59 20.22 -15.30
N TRP A 133 -12.06 19.15 -14.69
CA TRP A 133 -10.98 18.37 -15.28
C TRP A 133 -11.41 17.66 -16.58
N LYS A 134 -12.67 17.20 -16.66
CA LYS A 134 -13.27 16.72 -17.91
C LYS A 134 -13.24 17.78 -19.01
N SER A 135 -13.60 19.02 -18.70
CA SER A 135 -13.61 20.11 -19.70
C SER A 135 -12.23 20.45 -20.24
N LEU A 136 -11.16 20.09 -19.53
CA LEU A 136 -9.76 20.23 -19.96
C LEU A 136 -9.26 19.02 -20.78
N GLY A 137 -10.11 18.00 -21.00
CA GLY A 137 -9.81 16.85 -21.85
C GLY A 137 -9.13 15.68 -21.11
N LEU A 138 -9.18 15.64 -19.78
CA LEU A 138 -8.72 14.46 -19.02
C LEU A 138 -9.73 13.32 -19.16
N THR A 139 -9.23 12.09 -19.18
CA THR A 139 -10.02 10.89 -19.44
C THR A 139 -10.42 10.13 -18.18
N ARG A 140 -9.66 10.30 -17.10
CA ARG A 140 -9.89 9.65 -15.81
C ARG A 140 -9.56 10.57 -14.65
N VAL A 141 -10.32 10.49 -13.56
CA VAL A 141 -10.01 11.17 -12.30
C VAL A 141 -9.80 10.16 -11.18
N ILE A 142 -8.64 10.23 -10.54
CA ILE A 142 -8.35 9.48 -9.31
C ILE A 142 -8.87 10.30 -8.14
N LEU A 143 -9.96 9.83 -7.55
CA LEU A 143 -10.65 10.52 -6.48
C LEU A 143 -9.83 10.54 -5.18
N SER A 144 -10.06 11.56 -4.36
CA SER A 144 -9.42 11.70 -3.06
C SER A 144 -9.82 10.57 -2.11
N ARG A 145 -8.91 10.19 -1.22
CA ARG A 145 -9.10 9.10 -0.24
C ARG A 145 -9.91 9.53 0.99
N GLU A 146 -10.30 10.79 1.02
CA GLU A 146 -11.08 11.44 2.07
C GLU A 146 -12.60 11.33 1.82
N LEU A 147 -13.02 10.74 0.70
CA LEU A 147 -14.43 10.56 0.34
C LEU A 147 -15.01 9.26 0.90
N SER A 148 -16.28 9.33 1.29
CA SER A 148 -17.11 8.17 1.59
C SER A 148 -17.67 7.50 0.34
N LEU A 149 -18.19 6.27 0.49
CA LEU A 149 -18.82 5.53 -0.61
C LEU A 149 -20.04 6.28 -1.20
N ASP A 150 -20.80 6.99 -0.37
CA ASP A 150 -21.96 7.75 -0.80
C ASP A 150 -21.57 9.01 -1.59
N GLU A 151 -20.54 9.73 -1.13
CA GLU A 151 -19.97 10.87 -1.88
C GLU A 151 -19.42 10.41 -3.23
N ILE A 152 -18.75 9.24 -3.28
CA ILE A 152 -18.26 8.65 -4.53
C ILE A 152 -19.42 8.28 -5.47
N ALA A 153 -20.50 7.70 -4.93
CA ALA A 153 -21.69 7.37 -5.70
C ALA A 153 -22.36 8.62 -6.30
N GLU A 154 -22.45 9.72 -5.53
CA GLU A 154 -22.94 11.00 -6.02
C GLU A 154 -22.07 11.54 -7.16
N ILE A 155 -20.73 11.52 -6.99
CA ILE A 155 -19.79 11.98 -8.04
C ILE A 155 -19.97 11.16 -9.32
N ARG A 156 -20.08 9.84 -9.20
CA ARG A 156 -20.33 8.93 -10.32
C ARG A 156 -21.62 9.28 -11.05
N GLN A 157 -22.72 9.50 -10.32
CA GLN A 157 -24.02 9.88 -10.90
C GLN A 157 -23.96 11.23 -11.61
N GLN A 158 -23.25 12.21 -11.04
CA GLN A 158 -23.11 13.54 -11.61
C GLN A 158 -22.16 13.60 -12.82
N CYS A 159 -21.29 12.61 -12.97
CA CYS A 159 -20.24 12.58 -14.00
C CYS A 159 -20.22 11.26 -14.79
N PRO A 160 -21.31 10.78 -15.40
CA PRO A 160 -21.42 9.41 -15.92
C PRO A 160 -20.43 9.05 -17.05
N ASP A 161 -19.95 10.04 -17.82
CA ASP A 161 -19.00 9.80 -18.94
C ASP A 161 -17.54 10.16 -18.60
N MET A 162 -17.18 10.22 -17.33
CA MET A 162 -15.78 10.35 -16.88
C MET A 162 -15.32 9.05 -16.23
N GLU A 163 -14.13 8.53 -16.52
CA GLU A 163 -13.63 7.38 -15.76
C GLU A 163 -13.27 7.79 -14.33
N LEU A 164 -13.70 7.00 -13.34
CA LEU A 164 -13.37 7.22 -11.93
C LEU A 164 -12.48 6.11 -11.41
N GLU A 165 -11.40 6.49 -10.72
CA GLU A 165 -10.46 5.59 -10.07
C GLU A 165 -10.40 5.89 -8.57
N VAL A 166 -10.35 4.84 -7.75
CA VAL A 166 -10.30 4.96 -6.28
C VAL A 166 -9.20 4.07 -5.71
N PHE A 167 -8.60 4.49 -4.60
CA PHE A 167 -7.65 3.64 -3.89
C PHE A 167 -8.39 2.63 -3.01
N VAL A 168 -7.99 1.37 -3.08
CA VAL A 168 -8.58 0.32 -2.24
C VAL A 168 -7.61 -0.27 -1.22
N HIS A 169 -6.31 -0.03 -1.40
CA HIS A 169 -5.28 -0.60 -0.52
C HIS A 169 -4.02 0.25 -0.44
N GLY A 170 -3.34 0.24 0.71
CA GLY A 170 -2.01 0.82 0.90
C GLY A 170 -1.96 2.02 1.87
N ALA A 171 -0.81 2.69 1.94
CA ALA A 171 -0.56 3.68 2.98
C ALA A 171 -1.50 4.91 2.90
N LEU A 172 -2.31 5.14 3.94
CA LEU A 172 -3.12 6.35 4.08
C LEU A 172 -2.25 7.54 4.54
N CYS A 173 -2.56 8.73 4.04
CA CYS A 173 -1.93 9.98 4.51
C CYS A 173 -2.68 10.52 5.73
N ILE A 174 -1.96 11.12 6.68
CA ILE A 174 -2.56 11.79 7.85
C ILE A 174 -3.10 13.20 7.51
N ALA A 175 -2.51 13.84 6.50
CA ALA A 175 -2.99 15.09 5.93
C ALA A 175 -3.73 14.81 4.62
N TYR A 176 -4.41 15.84 4.09
CA TYR A 176 -5.06 15.77 2.78
C TYR A 176 -4.09 15.15 1.74
N SER A 177 -4.54 14.08 1.11
CA SER A 177 -3.69 13.17 0.34
C SER A 177 -2.76 13.90 -0.63
N GLY A 178 -1.45 13.76 -0.40
CA GLY A 178 -0.44 14.38 -1.27
C GLY A 178 -0.19 15.88 -1.05
N ARG A 179 -0.62 16.48 0.07
CA ARG A 179 -0.36 17.90 0.44
C ARG A 179 0.38 18.09 1.77
N CYS A 180 0.97 17.03 2.29
CA CYS A 180 1.69 17.06 3.57
C CYS A 180 2.95 17.94 3.49
N LEU A 181 3.35 18.57 4.60
CA LEU A 181 4.63 19.29 4.74
C LEU A 181 5.59 18.62 5.74
N LEU A 182 5.14 17.63 6.49
CA LEU A 182 5.89 17.02 7.62
C LEU A 182 7.28 16.53 7.20
N SER A 183 7.40 15.85 6.06
CA SER A 183 8.69 15.33 5.59
C SER A 183 9.65 16.46 5.18
N GLY A 184 9.13 17.57 4.64
CA GLY A 184 9.93 18.75 4.29
C GLY A 184 10.40 19.46 5.54
N TYR A 185 9.52 19.60 6.53
CA TYR A 185 9.82 20.23 7.81
C TYR A 185 10.88 19.45 8.61
N PHE A 186 10.69 18.15 8.79
CA PHE A 186 11.59 17.35 9.64
C PHE A 186 12.90 16.94 8.95
N ASN A 187 12.89 16.70 7.63
CA ASN A 187 14.01 16.05 6.94
C ASN A 187 14.54 16.80 5.75
N HIS A 188 14.04 18.01 5.51
CA HIS A 188 14.35 18.80 4.31
C HIS A 188 14.10 18.01 3.01
N ARG A 189 13.15 17.06 3.07
CA ARG A 189 12.74 16.20 1.96
C ARG A 189 11.29 16.47 1.63
N ASP A 190 11.06 17.32 0.64
CA ASP A 190 9.73 17.73 0.23
C ASP A 190 8.91 16.53 -0.29
N PRO A 191 7.80 16.18 0.39
CA PRO A 191 6.94 15.08 -0.02
C PRO A 191 6.19 15.36 -1.33
N ASN A 192 6.01 16.63 -1.72
CA ASN A 192 5.34 17.05 -2.96
C ASN A 192 6.29 17.04 -4.17
N GLN A 193 7.60 16.94 -3.94
CA GLN A 193 8.65 16.77 -4.95
C GLN A 193 9.12 15.31 -5.09
N GLY A 194 8.41 14.37 -4.46
CA GLY A 194 8.65 12.94 -4.59
C GLY A 194 9.72 12.36 -3.67
N THR A 195 10.02 13.05 -2.55
CA THR A 195 11.06 12.63 -1.60
C THR A 195 10.54 12.30 -0.20
N CYS A 196 9.24 12.09 -0.05
CA CYS A 196 8.59 11.77 1.23
C CYS A 196 9.29 10.62 1.95
N THR A 197 9.67 10.83 3.22
CA THR A 197 10.26 9.79 4.09
C THR A 197 9.24 9.05 4.95
N ASN A 198 7.96 9.34 4.76
CA ASN A 198 6.88 8.90 5.65
C ASN A 198 7.15 9.31 7.10
N SER A 199 7.54 10.57 7.34
CA SER A 199 7.84 11.07 8.70
C SER A 199 6.67 10.89 9.66
N CYS A 200 5.42 11.00 9.20
CA CYS A 200 4.24 10.69 10.01
C CYS A 200 4.16 9.23 10.52
N ARG A 201 5.05 8.34 10.07
CA ARG A 201 5.18 6.93 10.48
C ARG A 201 6.48 6.66 11.23
N TRP A 202 7.25 7.69 11.53
CA TRP A 202 8.46 7.53 12.29
C TRP A 202 8.16 7.13 13.72
N ASP A 203 9.20 6.62 14.33
CA ASP A 203 9.23 6.19 15.68
C ASP A 203 9.67 7.36 16.55
N TYR A 204 8.67 8.08 17.09
CA TYR A 204 8.89 9.31 17.82
C TYR A 204 9.11 9.00 19.31
N LYS A 205 10.07 9.70 19.92
CA LYS A 205 10.38 9.57 21.35
C LYS A 205 9.87 10.79 22.11
N VAL A 206 9.16 10.56 23.20
CA VAL A 206 8.73 11.63 24.12
C VAL A 206 9.92 12.10 24.96
N LYS A 207 9.99 13.41 25.22
CA LYS A 207 10.98 14.06 26.10
C LYS A 207 10.29 15.12 26.94
N ASP A 208 10.80 15.39 28.12
CA ASP A 208 10.24 16.37 29.05
C ASP A 208 10.54 17.80 28.64
N ALA A 209 9.61 18.70 28.93
CA ALA A 209 9.69 20.12 28.63
C ALA A 209 8.90 20.93 29.67
N GLU A 210 9.35 22.17 29.93
CA GLU A 210 8.58 23.21 30.62
C GLU A 210 8.39 24.40 29.68
N GLU A 211 7.29 25.12 29.84
CA GLU A 211 7.05 26.37 29.09
C GLU A 211 7.78 27.53 29.76
N ASP A 212 8.56 28.29 28.99
CA ASP A 212 9.15 29.53 29.48
C ASP A 212 8.13 30.68 29.54
N ALA A 213 8.56 31.86 30.01
CA ALA A 213 7.70 33.03 30.14
C ALA A 213 7.15 33.56 28.80
N THR A 214 7.67 33.09 27.66
CA THR A 214 7.16 33.37 26.31
C THR A 214 6.22 32.29 25.78
N GLY A 215 6.03 31.20 26.52
CA GLY A 215 5.22 30.05 26.13
C GLY A 215 5.95 29.05 25.23
N ASP A 216 7.26 29.20 25.07
CA ASP A 216 8.05 28.28 24.25
C ASP A 216 8.45 27.06 25.11
N PRO A 217 8.25 25.82 24.60
CA PRO A 217 8.65 24.62 25.31
C PRO A 217 10.17 24.52 25.31
N GLN A 218 10.77 24.76 26.48
CA GLN A 218 12.19 24.58 26.68
C GLN A 218 12.45 23.12 27.03
N LYS A 219 13.34 22.48 26.25
CA LYS A 219 13.95 21.22 26.67
C LYS A 219 14.71 21.52 27.95
N ILE A 220 14.10 21.19 29.06
CA ILE A 220 14.78 21.14 30.34
C ILE A 220 15.71 19.93 30.29
N ASP A 221 16.94 20.07 30.82
CA ASP A 221 17.68 18.91 31.33
C ASP A 221 17.08 18.50 32.68
N PHE A 222 15.76 18.39 32.65
CA PHE A 222 14.99 17.60 33.56
C PHE A 222 15.16 16.20 33.04
N ASN A 223 16.11 15.53 33.65
CA ASN A 223 16.10 14.10 33.59
C ASN A 223 14.83 13.68 34.35
N PHE A 224 13.73 13.43 33.64
CA PHE A 224 12.49 13.01 34.28
C PHE A 224 12.74 11.80 35.14
N ASP A 225 13.70 10.92 34.80
CA ASP A 225 14.15 9.83 35.65
C ASP A 225 14.80 10.29 36.98
N GLU A 226 15.47 11.44 37.01
CA GLU A 226 16.13 12.03 38.19
C GLU A 226 15.18 12.88 39.04
N ALA A 227 14.14 13.48 38.43
CA ALA A 227 13.10 14.21 39.14
C ALA A 227 11.94 13.31 39.62
N LEU A 228 11.61 12.25 38.87
CA LEU A 228 11.05 11.03 39.45
C LEU A 228 11.96 10.63 40.62
N GLY A 229 13.27 10.57 40.35
CA GLY A 229 14.34 10.22 41.27
C GLY A 229 14.43 10.96 42.61
N ALA A 230 13.95 12.19 42.66
CA ALA A 230 13.92 13.03 43.86
C ALA A 230 12.50 13.13 44.47
N SER A 231 11.48 12.70 43.72
CA SER A 231 10.23 12.19 44.28
C SER A 231 10.43 10.74 44.74
N ASN A 232 9.42 10.01 45.20
CA ASN A 232 9.52 8.58 45.55
C ASN A 232 9.72 7.66 44.31
N LEU A 233 10.54 8.09 43.37
CA LEU A 233 11.17 7.26 42.36
C LEU A 233 12.70 7.50 42.47
N SER A 234 13.52 6.83 41.64
CA SER A 234 14.96 6.47 41.83
C SER A 234 15.21 5.25 42.74
N ALA A 235 16.04 4.29 42.37
CA ALA A 235 16.92 4.19 41.22
C ALA A 235 17.00 2.74 40.74
N CYS A 236 17.03 2.61 39.42
CA CYS A 236 17.23 1.38 38.68
C CYS A 236 18.66 0.87 38.83
N GLY A 237 18.76 -0.44 39.05
CA GLY A 237 19.98 -1.24 38.89
C GLY A 237 19.67 -2.73 38.84
N SER A 238 18.51 -3.11 39.40
CA SER A 238 17.82 -4.39 39.20
C SER A 238 16.30 -4.18 39.09
N GLN A 239 15.87 -3.00 38.63
CA GLN A 239 14.43 -2.68 38.64
C GLN A 239 13.73 -3.38 37.49
N GLN A 240 12.79 -4.25 37.85
CA GLN A 240 11.69 -4.63 36.99
C GLN A 240 11.06 -3.35 36.45
N ARG A 241 10.83 -3.35 35.12
CA ARG A 241 9.99 -2.38 34.42
C ARG A 241 8.80 -2.01 35.30
N HIS A 242 8.56 -0.71 35.51
CA HIS A 242 7.43 -0.28 36.32
C HIS A 242 6.16 -0.89 35.71
N PRO A 243 5.34 -1.64 36.48
CA PRO A 243 4.23 -2.40 35.89
C PRO A 243 3.21 -1.53 35.14
N ALA A 244 3.22 -0.20 35.36
CA ALA A 244 2.39 0.72 34.60
C ALA A 244 2.92 1.04 33.19
N ALA A 245 4.23 0.94 32.94
CA ALA A 245 4.80 1.08 31.61
C ALA A 245 4.54 -0.14 30.71
N ASP A 246 4.14 -1.28 31.30
CA ASP A 246 3.56 -2.43 30.59
C ASP A 246 2.06 -2.24 30.29
N LYS A 247 1.43 -1.17 30.80
CA LYS A 247 0.00 -0.94 30.62
C LYS A 247 -0.25 -0.21 29.32
N VAL A 248 -1.29 -0.63 28.63
CA VAL A 248 -1.82 0.06 27.46
C VAL A 248 -2.50 1.33 27.94
N TYR A 249 -1.95 2.49 27.58
CA TYR A 249 -2.58 3.77 27.82
C TYR A 249 -3.50 4.11 26.66
N LEU A 250 -4.63 4.72 26.97
CA LEU A 250 -5.67 5.02 25.99
C LEU A 250 -5.92 6.53 25.98
N ILE A 251 -5.89 7.13 24.79
CA ILE A 251 -6.35 8.49 24.56
C ILE A 251 -7.74 8.43 23.96
N SER A 252 -8.66 9.27 24.43
CA SER A 252 -9.97 9.44 23.82
C SER A 252 -10.19 10.90 23.44
N ARG A 253 -11.16 11.12 22.57
CA ARG A 253 -11.56 12.46 22.21
C ARG A 253 -12.49 13.02 23.28
N PRO A 254 -12.49 14.35 23.53
CA PRO A 254 -13.41 14.96 24.48
C PRO A 254 -14.90 14.70 24.18
N ASP A 255 -15.25 14.50 22.91
CA ASP A 255 -16.62 14.28 22.44
C ASP A 255 -16.99 12.79 22.32
N HIS A 256 -16.03 11.87 22.43
CA HIS A 256 -16.23 10.42 22.39
C HIS A 256 -15.29 9.76 23.42
N PRO A 257 -15.54 9.97 24.73
CA PRO A 257 -14.63 9.54 25.80
C PRO A 257 -14.50 8.01 25.90
N ASP A 258 -15.50 7.30 25.39
CA ASP A 258 -15.56 5.83 25.36
C ASP A 258 -14.76 5.21 24.20
N GLU A 259 -14.36 6.02 23.20
CA GLU A 259 -13.50 5.58 22.09
C GLU A 259 -12.01 5.73 22.45
N LEU A 260 -11.54 4.71 23.14
CA LEU A 260 -10.20 4.63 23.69
C LEU A 260 -9.19 4.15 22.62
N MET A 261 -8.26 5.02 22.22
CA MET A 261 -7.19 4.73 21.25
C MET A 261 -5.88 4.44 21.97
N PRO A 262 -5.21 3.30 21.72
CA PRO A 262 -3.99 2.95 22.45
C PRO A 262 -2.80 3.78 22.01
N VAL A 263 -2.09 4.33 22.99
CA VAL A 263 -0.71 4.76 22.84
C VAL A 263 0.13 3.50 23.00
N LEU A 264 0.72 3.05 21.90
CA LEU A 264 1.58 1.88 21.89
C LEU A 264 3.03 2.33 22.04
N GLU A 265 3.77 1.61 22.87
CA GLU A 265 5.20 1.76 23.06
C GLU A 265 5.86 0.38 22.97
N ASP A 266 6.83 0.24 22.09
CA ASP A 266 7.68 -0.94 21.99
C ASP A 266 9.16 -0.57 22.19
N GLU A 267 10.06 -1.55 22.04
CA GLU A 267 11.51 -1.34 22.13
C GLU A 267 12.05 -0.32 21.11
N HIS A 268 11.25 0.02 20.10
CA HIS A 268 11.58 1.01 19.10
C HIS A 268 11.06 2.38 19.52
N GLY A 269 9.82 2.57 20.00
CA GLY A 269 9.36 3.82 20.63
C GLY A 269 7.84 4.11 20.58
N THR A 270 7.45 5.39 20.64
CA THR A 270 6.07 5.83 20.93
C THR A 270 5.31 6.26 19.66
N TYR A 271 4.14 5.66 19.42
CA TYR A 271 3.35 5.90 18.20
C TYR A 271 2.15 6.83 18.48
N ILE A 272 2.25 8.11 18.06
CA ILE A 272 1.25 9.18 18.37
C ILE A 272 0.25 9.45 17.21
N MET A 273 0.61 9.12 15.96
CA MET A 273 -0.25 9.35 14.79
C MET A 273 -0.63 8.01 14.13
N ASN A 274 -1.87 7.57 14.38
CA ASN A 274 -2.42 6.27 13.93
C ASN A 274 -2.65 6.22 12.41
N SER A 275 -1.58 6.31 11.61
CA SER A 275 -1.66 6.15 10.15
C SER A 275 -1.71 4.67 9.78
N LYS A 276 -2.86 4.05 10.05
CA LYS A 276 -3.24 2.74 9.53
C LYS A 276 -3.12 2.70 8.00
N ASP A 277 -3.01 1.50 7.46
CA ASP A 277 -3.08 1.30 6.02
C ASP A 277 -4.54 1.17 5.59
N LEU A 278 -4.87 1.67 4.41
CA LEU A 278 -6.16 1.45 3.77
C LEU A 278 -6.28 -0.02 3.38
N ARG A 279 -7.42 -0.63 3.70
CA ARG A 279 -7.87 -1.93 3.20
C ARG A 279 -9.38 -1.86 3.02
N ALA A 280 -9.83 -1.82 1.77
CA ALA A 280 -11.23 -1.71 1.39
C ALA A 280 -11.70 -2.90 0.55
N VAL A 281 -11.17 -4.10 0.82
CA VAL A 281 -11.51 -5.31 0.04
C VAL A 281 -12.98 -5.72 0.24
N GLU A 282 -13.50 -5.50 1.44
CA GLU A 282 -14.90 -5.67 1.82
C GLU A 282 -15.85 -4.74 1.04
N HIS A 283 -15.34 -3.60 0.57
CA HIS A 283 -16.13 -2.58 -0.15
C HIS A 283 -16.11 -2.75 -1.67
N VAL A 284 -15.37 -3.73 -2.19
CA VAL A 284 -15.22 -3.95 -3.64
C VAL A 284 -16.58 -4.19 -4.31
N GLU A 285 -17.47 -4.97 -3.69
CA GLU A 285 -18.81 -5.22 -4.24
C GLU A 285 -19.60 -3.91 -4.40
N ARG A 286 -19.53 -3.02 -3.41
CA ARG A 286 -20.21 -1.72 -3.46
C ARG A 286 -19.60 -0.82 -4.53
N LEU A 287 -18.28 -0.78 -4.65
CA LEU A 287 -17.57 0.00 -5.68
C LEU A 287 -17.89 -0.49 -7.11
N VAL A 288 -17.99 -1.80 -7.31
CA VAL A 288 -18.44 -2.40 -8.58
C VAL A 288 -19.87 -1.98 -8.90
N LYS A 289 -20.79 -2.04 -7.92
CA LYS A 289 -22.19 -1.60 -8.09
C LYS A 289 -22.33 -0.11 -8.38
N ILE A 290 -21.46 0.73 -7.81
CA ILE A 290 -21.40 2.17 -8.13
C ILE A 290 -21.00 2.36 -9.60
N GLY A 291 -20.16 1.48 -10.16
CA GLY A 291 -19.64 1.63 -11.52
C GLY A 291 -18.34 2.44 -11.54
N ILE A 292 -17.47 2.19 -10.57
CA ILE A 292 -16.08 2.67 -10.59
C ILE A 292 -15.32 1.94 -11.69
N ASP A 293 -14.48 2.67 -12.43
CA ASP A 293 -13.79 2.16 -13.60
C ASP A 293 -12.45 1.51 -13.26
N SER A 294 -11.80 1.94 -12.16
CA SER A 294 -10.49 1.42 -11.75
C SER A 294 -10.33 1.37 -10.22
N LEU A 295 -9.82 0.25 -9.71
CA LEU A 295 -9.40 0.05 -8.33
C LEU A 295 -7.88 0.08 -8.24
N LYS A 296 -7.36 0.97 -7.41
CA LYS A 296 -5.92 1.22 -7.28
C LYS A 296 -5.35 0.73 -5.97
N VAL A 297 -4.23 0.03 -6.07
CA VAL A 297 -3.37 -0.31 -4.93
C VAL A 297 -2.20 0.65 -4.87
N GLU A 298 -1.90 1.21 -3.69
CA GLU A 298 -0.67 1.95 -3.43
C GLU A 298 0.38 1.04 -2.77
N GLY A 299 1.64 1.16 -3.17
CA GLY A 299 2.68 0.29 -2.61
C GLY A 299 3.96 0.15 -3.44
N ARG A 300 4.39 1.18 -4.18
CA ARG A 300 5.59 1.09 -5.06
C ARG A 300 6.84 0.58 -4.34
N THR A 301 7.00 0.94 -3.06
CA THR A 301 8.15 0.56 -2.22
C THR A 301 7.94 -0.76 -1.47
N LYS A 302 6.78 -1.41 -1.59
CA LYS A 302 6.48 -2.68 -0.91
C LYS A 302 7.15 -3.85 -1.63
N SER A 303 7.14 -5.03 -1.01
CA SER A 303 7.78 -6.24 -1.53
C SER A 303 7.03 -6.83 -2.73
N ILE A 304 7.67 -7.76 -3.44
CA ILE A 304 7.03 -8.54 -4.51
C ILE A 304 5.86 -9.36 -3.95
N TYR A 305 6.01 -9.95 -2.75
CA TYR A 305 4.94 -10.65 -2.03
C TYR A 305 3.70 -9.77 -1.81
N TYR A 306 3.89 -8.50 -1.44
CA TYR A 306 2.79 -7.54 -1.30
C TYR A 306 2.04 -7.34 -2.62
N VAL A 307 2.77 -7.17 -3.72
CA VAL A 307 2.18 -6.99 -5.06
C VAL A 307 1.38 -8.23 -5.46
N ALA A 308 1.96 -9.44 -5.31
CA ALA A 308 1.28 -10.69 -5.64
C ALA A 308 0.01 -10.89 -4.81
N ARG A 309 0.10 -10.73 -3.48
CA ARG A 309 -1.02 -11.00 -2.59
C ARG A 309 -2.15 -9.99 -2.75
N THR A 310 -1.83 -8.70 -2.90
CA THR A 310 -2.85 -7.68 -3.15
C THR A 310 -3.50 -7.87 -4.51
N ALA A 311 -2.74 -8.16 -5.58
CA ALA A 311 -3.30 -8.45 -6.89
C ALA A 311 -4.30 -9.62 -6.84
N GLN A 312 -3.87 -10.74 -6.25
CA GLN A 312 -4.69 -11.96 -6.14
C GLN A 312 -5.98 -11.71 -5.35
N VAL A 313 -5.87 -11.07 -4.19
CA VAL A 313 -7.02 -10.83 -3.31
C VAL A 313 -8.03 -9.88 -3.94
N TYR A 314 -7.58 -8.75 -4.51
CA TYR A 314 -8.50 -7.79 -5.11
C TYR A 314 -9.07 -8.29 -6.44
N ARG A 315 -8.32 -9.08 -7.21
CA ARG A 315 -8.86 -9.78 -8.39
C ARG A 315 -10.00 -10.70 -8.00
N GLN A 316 -9.77 -11.57 -7.01
CA GLN A 316 -10.81 -12.48 -6.52
C GLN A 316 -12.05 -11.72 -6.02
N ALA A 317 -11.86 -10.64 -5.27
CA ALA A 317 -12.97 -9.80 -4.79
C ALA A 317 -13.78 -9.17 -5.94
N VAL A 318 -13.11 -8.70 -6.99
CA VAL A 318 -13.76 -8.16 -8.20
C VAL A 318 -14.54 -9.25 -8.92
N ASP A 319 -13.92 -10.41 -9.15
CA ASP A 319 -14.53 -11.51 -9.88
C ASP A 319 -15.76 -12.07 -9.14
N ASP A 320 -15.67 -12.20 -7.82
CA ASP A 320 -16.79 -12.63 -6.97
C ASP A 320 -17.93 -11.60 -6.97
N ALA A 321 -17.61 -10.31 -6.88
CA ALA A 321 -18.61 -9.23 -6.94
C ALA A 321 -19.35 -9.19 -8.28
N VAL A 322 -18.63 -9.32 -9.40
CA VAL A 322 -19.22 -9.35 -10.74
C VAL A 322 -20.05 -10.61 -10.96
N ALA A 323 -19.64 -11.74 -10.39
CA ALA A 323 -20.40 -12.99 -10.39
C ALA A 323 -21.60 -12.99 -9.43
N GLY A 324 -21.78 -11.94 -8.61
CA GLY A 324 -22.86 -11.84 -7.62
C GLY A 324 -22.71 -12.82 -6.45
N LYS A 325 -21.50 -13.29 -6.16
CA LYS A 325 -21.22 -14.13 -5.00
C LYS A 325 -21.12 -13.28 -3.73
N PRO A 326 -21.48 -13.81 -2.56
CA PRO A 326 -21.27 -13.13 -1.30
C PRO A 326 -19.77 -12.91 -1.05
N PHE A 327 -19.45 -11.85 -0.28
CA PHE A 327 -18.06 -11.52 0.02
C PHE A 327 -17.33 -12.69 0.70
N ASN A 328 -16.20 -13.12 0.12
CA ASN A 328 -15.35 -14.14 0.72
C ASN A 328 -14.52 -13.53 1.85
N THR A 329 -14.86 -13.93 3.07
CA THR A 329 -14.28 -13.36 4.27
C THR A 329 -12.80 -13.66 4.45
N GLN A 330 -12.35 -14.80 3.92
CA GLN A 330 -10.95 -15.26 3.93
C GLN A 330 -9.99 -14.26 3.28
N LEU A 331 -10.49 -13.41 2.38
CA LEU A 331 -9.72 -12.36 1.72
C LEU A 331 -9.16 -11.30 2.69
N LEU A 332 -9.78 -11.09 3.86
CA LEU A 332 -9.28 -10.14 4.85
C LEU A 332 -7.98 -10.63 5.50
N GLY A 333 -8.01 -11.84 6.08
CA GLY A 333 -6.85 -12.47 6.72
C GLY A 333 -5.70 -12.75 5.75
N ALA A 334 -6.03 -13.00 4.48
CA ALA A 334 -5.04 -13.07 3.40
C ALA A 334 -4.20 -11.78 3.26
N LEU A 335 -4.78 -10.61 3.57
CA LEU A 335 -4.09 -9.31 3.58
C LEU A 335 -3.42 -9.02 4.93
N ASP A 336 -3.94 -9.53 6.05
CA ASP A 336 -3.34 -9.34 7.39
C ASP A 336 -1.93 -9.92 7.49
N ALA A 337 -1.59 -10.89 6.63
CA ALA A 337 -0.25 -11.44 6.47
C ALA A 337 0.79 -10.45 5.89
N LEU A 338 0.34 -9.32 5.35
CA LEU A 338 1.21 -8.28 4.79
C LEU A 338 1.73 -7.37 5.89
N ALA A 339 2.97 -6.88 5.74
CA ALA A 339 3.52 -5.88 6.65
C ALA A 339 2.70 -4.58 6.62
N ASN A 340 1.93 -4.36 7.68
CA ASN A 340 1.00 -3.24 7.88
C ASN A 340 1.09 -2.70 9.33
N ARG A 341 0.45 -1.55 9.60
CA ARG A 341 0.39 -0.92 10.93
C ARG A 341 -1.05 -0.92 11.49
N GLY A 342 -1.79 -1.97 11.20
CA GLY A 342 -3.23 -2.03 11.31
C GLY A 342 -3.93 -1.52 10.05
N TYR A 343 -5.14 -2.01 9.84
CA TYR A 343 -5.99 -1.64 8.71
C TYR A 343 -7.18 -0.78 9.13
N THR A 344 -7.60 0.08 8.20
CA THR A 344 -8.84 0.84 8.21
C THR A 344 -9.39 0.85 6.79
N ASP A 345 -10.69 0.93 6.63
CA ASP A 345 -11.31 1.23 5.34
C ASP A 345 -11.29 2.74 5.01
N GLY A 346 -10.65 3.55 5.86
CA GLY A 346 -10.41 4.97 5.64
C GLY A 346 -11.66 5.78 5.88
N PHE A 347 -12.08 6.55 4.87
CA PHE A 347 -13.27 7.39 4.94
C PHE A 347 -14.48 6.75 4.24
N TYR A 348 -14.34 5.53 3.72
CA TYR A 348 -15.40 4.83 2.99
C TYR A 348 -16.64 4.59 3.85
N GLU A 349 -16.45 4.14 5.10
CA GLU A 349 -17.48 4.20 6.14
C GLU A 349 -16.98 5.05 7.31
N ARG A 350 -17.69 6.15 7.62
CA ARG A 350 -17.35 7.00 8.76
C ARG A 350 -17.79 6.40 10.11
N HIS A 351 -18.75 5.48 10.08
CA HIS A 351 -19.25 4.76 11.24
C HIS A 351 -19.56 3.32 10.86
N HIS A 352 -18.87 2.35 11.48
CA HIS A 352 -19.17 0.94 11.26
C HIS A 352 -20.37 0.50 12.08
N THR A 353 -21.23 -0.31 11.47
CA THR A 353 -22.30 -1.00 12.19
C THR A 353 -21.75 -2.09 13.12
N HIS A 354 -22.48 -2.43 14.18
CA HIS A 354 -22.06 -3.47 15.15
C HIS A 354 -21.82 -4.85 14.50
N GLU A 355 -22.53 -5.21 13.44
CA GLU A 355 -22.36 -6.49 12.73
C GLU A 355 -21.02 -6.55 11.99
N GLN A 356 -20.59 -5.47 11.33
CA GLN A 356 -19.28 -5.36 10.68
C GLN A 356 -18.13 -5.36 11.69
N GLN A 357 -18.31 -4.77 12.88
CA GLN A 357 -17.31 -4.78 13.93
C GLN A 357 -17.01 -6.21 14.45
N ASN A 358 -18.06 -7.02 14.64
CA ASN A 358 -17.90 -8.42 15.04
C ASN A 358 -17.22 -9.25 13.95
N TYR A 359 -17.58 -9.00 12.70
CA TYR A 359 -16.98 -9.63 11.53
C TYR A 359 -15.46 -9.36 11.41
N LEU A 360 -15.04 -8.10 11.60
CA LEU A 360 -13.63 -7.71 11.60
C LEU A 360 -12.83 -8.36 12.73
N ARG A 361 -13.41 -8.45 13.94
CA ARG A 361 -12.76 -9.11 15.09
C ARG A 361 -12.64 -10.63 14.87
N GLY A 362 -13.70 -11.30 14.42
CA GLY A 362 -13.72 -12.76 14.25
C GLY A 362 -12.78 -13.27 13.15
N HIS A 363 -12.55 -12.47 12.09
CA HIS A 363 -11.63 -12.84 11.02
C HIS A 363 -10.14 -12.66 11.40
N SER A 364 -9.84 -11.55 12.09
CA SER A 364 -8.47 -11.16 12.50
C SER A 364 -7.78 -12.19 13.41
N GLU A 365 -8.55 -12.99 14.15
CA GLU A 365 -8.03 -14.00 15.09
C GLU A 365 -7.83 -15.39 14.45
N SER A 366 -8.44 -15.68 13.30
CA SER A 366 -8.60 -17.06 12.81
C SER A 366 -7.70 -17.45 11.62
N PHE A 367 -7.06 -16.50 10.91
CA PHE A 367 -6.33 -16.78 9.66
C PHE A 367 -5.02 -15.99 9.50
N ARG A 368 -4.22 -15.91 10.56
CA ARG A 368 -2.90 -15.26 10.45
C ARG A 368 -1.94 -16.13 9.63
N GLN A 369 -1.30 -15.53 8.65
CA GLN A 369 -0.26 -16.17 7.85
C GLN A 369 1.03 -15.35 7.90
N GLN A 370 2.16 -16.01 7.75
CA GLN A 370 3.47 -15.40 7.68
C GLN A 370 4.16 -15.81 6.38
N TYR A 371 4.56 -14.85 5.55
CA TYR A 371 5.38 -15.15 4.37
C TYR A 371 6.76 -15.69 4.79
N VAL A 372 7.15 -16.84 4.24
CA VAL A 372 8.37 -17.56 4.66
C VAL A 372 9.40 -17.76 3.56
N GLY A 373 9.04 -17.66 2.27
CA GLY A 373 10.03 -17.77 1.20
C GLY A 373 9.49 -17.73 -0.23
N ASP A 374 10.41 -17.71 -1.19
CA ASP A 374 10.14 -17.76 -2.63
C ASP A 374 10.49 -19.14 -3.20
N ILE A 375 9.67 -19.67 -4.12
CA ILE A 375 9.99 -20.88 -4.88
C ILE A 375 10.90 -20.51 -6.05
N VAL A 376 12.16 -20.93 -5.97
CA VAL A 376 13.19 -20.65 -6.98
C VAL A 376 13.06 -21.60 -8.18
N SER A 377 12.85 -22.88 -7.91
CA SER A 377 12.73 -23.92 -8.94
C SER A 377 12.06 -25.16 -8.37
N CYS A 378 11.39 -25.93 -9.24
CA CYS A 378 10.86 -27.25 -8.92
C CYS A 378 11.56 -28.29 -9.81
N ALA A 379 12.13 -29.33 -9.20
CA ALA A 379 12.75 -30.46 -9.91
C ALA A 379 12.57 -31.74 -9.09
N ASP A 380 12.30 -32.86 -9.77
CA ASP A 380 12.23 -34.20 -9.16
C ASP A 380 11.29 -34.29 -7.93
N GLY A 381 10.15 -33.57 -7.97
CA GLY A 381 9.18 -33.53 -6.86
C GLY A 381 9.64 -32.73 -5.64
N MET A 382 10.70 -31.93 -5.78
CA MET A 382 11.23 -31.06 -4.74
C MET A 382 11.24 -29.60 -5.22
N ALA A 383 10.77 -28.70 -4.38
CA ALA A 383 10.86 -27.26 -4.58
C ALA A 383 12.04 -26.69 -3.80
N LEU A 384 12.90 -25.92 -4.47
CA LEU A 384 13.95 -25.13 -3.85
C LEU A 384 13.38 -23.79 -3.37
N ILE A 385 13.37 -23.59 -2.06
CA ILE A 385 12.83 -22.40 -1.40
C ILE A 385 13.98 -21.49 -1.00
N ASN A 386 13.92 -20.23 -1.42
CA ASN A 386 14.73 -19.15 -0.87
C ASN A 386 14.06 -18.63 0.40
N VAL A 387 14.60 -19.00 1.56
CA VAL A 387 13.98 -18.73 2.86
C VAL A 387 14.10 -17.25 3.20
N LYS A 388 13.03 -16.68 3.73
CA LYS A 388 12.95 -15.30 4.23
C LYS A 388 12.67 -15.26 5.73
N ASN A 389 11.72 -16.07 6.20
CA ASN A 389 11.37 -16.21 7.61
C ASN A 389 11.41 -17.69 8.03
N ARG A 390 11.46 -17.91 9.35
CA ARG A 390 11.55 -19.26 9.93
C ARG A 390 10.27 -20.08 9.70
N PHE A 391 10.44 -21.35 9.34
CA PHE A 391 9.40 -22.38 9.33
C PHE A 391 9.99 -23.75 9.63
N SER A 392 9.15 -24.72 10.02
CA SER A 392 9.58 -26.04 10.51
C SER A 392 8.76 -27.16 9.89
N VAL A 393 9.34 -28.36 9.82
CA VAL A 393 8.61 -29.59 9.47
C VAL A 393 7.45 -29.77 10.45
N GLY A 394 6.26 -30.06 9.93
CA GLY A 394 4.98 -30.08 10.65
C GLY A 394 4.16 -28.80 10.50
N ASP A 395 4.76 -27.70 10.03
CA ASP A 395 4.00 -26.48 9.73
C ASP A 395 3.07 -26.70 8.52
N LYS A 396 1.88 -26.10 8.59
CA LYS A 396 0.97 -26.00 7.44
C LYS A 396 1.37 -24.80 6.58
N LEU A 397 1.60 -25.02 5.30
CA LEU A 397 2.07 -24.01 4.34
C LEU A 397 1.02 -23.77 3.25
N GLU A 398 0.78 -22.50 2.92
CA GLU A 398 0.09 -22.07 1.70
C GLU A 398 1.14 -21.77 0.62
N ILE A 399 1.01 -22.46 -0.51
CA ILE A 399 1.73 -22.17 -1.74
C ILE A 399 0.86 -21.19 -2.54
N ILE A 400 1.38 -19.98 -2.75
CA ILE A 400 0.72 -18.90 -3.47
C ILE A 400 1.32 -18.83 -4.86
N HIS A 401 0.52 -19.13 -5.89
CA HIS A 401 0.96 -19.21 -7.29
C HIS A 401 -0.03 -18.50 -8.22
N PRO A 402 0.40 -17.94 -9.37
CA PRO A 402 -0.49 -17.33 -10.36
C PRO A 402 -1.68 -18.21 -10.77
N ASP A 403 -1.45 -19.52 -10.92
CA ASP A 403 -2.48 -20.47 -11.36
C ASP A 403 -3.41 -20.94 -10.23
N GLY A 404 -3.16 -20.52 -8.99
CA GLY A 404 -3.98 -20.86 -7.83
C GLY A 404 -3.17 -21.25 -6.60
N ASN A 405 -3.82 -21.18 -5.44
CA ASN A 405 -3.19 -21.52 -4.17
C ASN A 405 -3.40 -22.99 -3.82
N SER A 406 -2.42 -23.58 -3.15
CA SER A 406 -2.54 -24.93 -2.57
C SER A 406 -2.02 -24.95 -1.14
N ILE A 407 -2.56 -25.85 -0.33
CA ILE A 407 -2.15 -26.03 1.07
C ILE A 407 -1.45 -27.38 1.20
N ILE A 408 -0.29 -27.38 1.85
CA ILE A 408 0.48 -28.58 2.15
C ILE A 408 0.82 -28.65 3.64
N ASP A 409 0.88 -29.85 4.18
CA ASP A 409 1.51 -30.11 5.47
C ASP A 409 2.98 -30.47 5.22
N LEU A 410 3.91 -29.70 5.79
CA LEU A 410 5.34 -29.89 5.51
C LEU A 410 5.85 -31.17 6.17
N ALA A 411 5.91 -32.27 5.41
CA ALA A 411 6.31 -33.58 5.92
C ALA A 411 7.84 -33.77 6.04
N ALA A 412 8.62 -33.12 5.18
CA ALA A 412 10.08 -33.25 5.16
C ALA A 412 10.74 -31.99 4.58
N MET A 413 12.00 -31.76 4.96
CA MET A 413 12.79 -30.66 4.43
C MET A 413 14.27 -31.06 4.38
N ARG A 414 14.99 -30.58 3.37
CA ARG A 414 16.42 -30.86 3.18
C ARG A 414 17.21 -29.60 2.91
N SER A 415 18.51 -29.60 3.25
CA SER A 415 19.44 -28.56 2.80
C SER A 415 19.77 -28.76 1.31
N VAL A 416 20.37 -27.75 0.68
CA VAL A 416 20.87 -27.86 -0.71
C VAL A 416 21.92 -28.98 -0.86
N LYS A 417 22.56 -29.39 0.24
CA LYS A 417 23.53 -30.50 0.26
C LYS A 417 22.87 -31.87 0.50
N GLY A 418 21.55 -31.92 0.63
CA GLY A 418 20.78 -33.15 0.84
C GLY A 418 20.62 -33.59 2.30
N GLU A 419 21.14 -32.82 3.27
CA GLU A 419 21.00 -33.12 4.71
C GLU A 419 19.55 -32.89 5.16
N VAL A 420 19.01 -33.76 6.00
CA VAL A 420 17.64 -33.61 6.53
C VAL A 420 17.61 -32.46 7.54
N LEU A 421 16.66 -31.53 7.35
CA LEU A 421 16.45 -30.39 8.22
C LEU A 421 15.05 -30.46 8.85
N THR A 422 14.95 -30.06 10.12
CA THR A 422 13.67 -29.89 10.81
C THR A 422 13.22 -28.44 10.83
N VAL A 423 14.14 -27.48 10.69
CA VAL A 423 13.87 -26.04 10.77
C VAL A 423 14.64 -25.30 9.68
N ALA A 424 13.95 -24.39 8.99
CA ALA A 424 14.53 -23.39 8.11
C ALA A 424 14.78 -22.13 8.96
N PRO A 425 16.03 -21.69 9.17
CA PRO A 425 16.35 -20.69 10.19
C PRO A 425 15.97 -19.26 9.83
N GLY A 426 15.71 -18.96 8.54
CA GLY A 426 15.33 -17.63 8.06
C GLY A 426 16.18 -17.18 6.86
N SER A 427 16.17 -15.87 6.60
CA SER A 427 16.87 -15.24 5.48
C SER A 427 18.31 -15.72 5.29
N GLY A 428 18.76 -15.80 4.04
CA GLY A 428 20.11 -16.24 3.66
C GLY A 428 20.27 -17.74 3.46
N HIS A 429 19.21 -18.53 3.71
CA HIS A 429 19.22 -19.98 3.55
C HIS A 429 18.37 -20.43 2.37
N LYS A 430 18.76 -21.55 1.76
CA LYS A 430 17.95 -22.26 0.79
C LYS A 430 17.68 -23.66 1.29
N VAL A 431 16.44 -24.10 1.16
CA VAL A 431 15.99 -25.43 1.58
C VAL A 431 15.18 -26.08 0.47
N GLN A 432 15.11 -27.40 0.46
CA GLN A 432 14.27 -28.17 -0.45
C GLN A 432 13.12 -28.79 0.32
N ILE A 433 11.89 -28.63 -0.19
CA ILE A 433 10.68 -29.24 0.36
C ILE A 433 9.99 -30.10 -0.70
N PRO A 434 9.32 -31.21 -0.33
CA PRO A 434 8.49 -31.98 -1.25
C PRO A 434 7.36 -31.10 -1.78
N LEU A 435 7.27 -30.98 -3.11
CA LEU A 435 6.19 -30.27 -3.78
C LEU A 435 6.00 -30.85 -5.18
N GLN A 436 4.77 -31.25 -5.50
CA GLN A 436 4.43 -31.79 -6.81
C GLN A 436 4.03 -30.67 -7.77
N GLY A 437 4.39 -30.84 -9.05
CA GLY A 437 4.11 -29.87 -10.11
C GLY A 437 5.18 -28.78 -10.22
N ASP A 438 5.14 -28.06 -11.34
CA ASP A 438 5.93 -26.85 -11.51
C ASP A 438 5.20 -25.69 -10.83
N MET A 439 5.72 -25.28 -9.68
CA MET A 439 5.25 -24.11 -8.91
C MET A 439 6.33 -23.03 -8.89
N SER A 440 7.21 -23.02 -9.90
CA SER A 440 8.24 -21.99 -10.03
C SER A 440 7.62 -20.59 -10.05
N LYS A 441 8.32 -19.61 -9.46
CA LYS A 441 7.78 -18.24 -9.23
C LYS A 441 6.62 -18.16 -8.23
N GLY A 442 6.24 -19.27 -7.61
CA GLY A 442 5.35 -19.28 -6.45
C GLY A 442 6.03 -18.74 -5.19
N MET A 443 5.21 -18.45 -4.20
CA MET A 443 5.61 -17.95 -2.88
C MET A 443 5.05 -18.87 -1.81
N VAL A 444 5.70 -18.90 -0.64
CA VAL A 444 5.30 -19.76 0.47
C VAL A 444 4.95 -18.90 1.66
N ALA A 445 3.75 -19.11 2.21
CA ALA A 445 3.31 -18.57 3.47
C ALA A 445 3.00 -19.71 4.45
N ARG A 446 3.21 -19.47 5.75
CA ARG A 446 2.92 -20.41 6.83
C ARG A 446 1.70 -19.94 7.60
N PHE A 447 0.79 -20.84 7.95
CA PHE A 447 -0.31 -20.54 8.89
C PHE A 447 0.22 -20.45 10.32
N LEU A 448 -0.23 -19.43 11.07
CA LEU A 448 0.17 -19.15 12.45
C LEU A 448 -0.81 -19.72 13.47
#